data_AF-A0A1X6ND81-F1
#
_entry.id   AF-A0A1X6ND81-F1
#
_cell.length_a   1.000
_cell.length_b   1.000
_cell.length_c   1.000
_cell.angle_alpha   90.00
_cell.angle_beta   90.00
_cell.angle_gamma   90.00
#
_symmetry.space_group_name_H-M   'P 1'
#
loop_
_entity.id
_entity.type
_entity.pdbx_description
1 polymer ?
#
loop_
_entity_poly.entity_id
_entity_poly.type
_entity_poly.pdbx_seq_one_letter_code
_entity_poly.pdbx_strand_id
1 'polypeptide(L)'
;LNAEQYHVYTGILNAISDGRPLRAFVDGKAGRGKTFLVHAICNKLRSEGRVVLATATSGFAAQLYPGGKTTHSTFKVSVHAVE
;
A
#
# COMPACT_ATOMS: atom_id res chain seq x y z
N LEU A 1 -11.06 -8.50 8.18
CA LEU A 1 -11.04 -8.56 6.70
C LEU A 1 -12.19 -9.44 6.26
N ASN A 2 -12.93 -9.09 5.21
CA ASN A 2 -13.89 -10.03 4.61
C ASN A 2 -13.14 -11.10 3.78
N ALA A 3 -13.85 -12.10 3.26
CA ALA A 3 -13.24 -13.24 2.56
C ALA A 3 -12.36 -12.81 1.37
N GLU A 4 -12.87 -11.91 0.51
CA GLU A 4 -12.14 -11.37 -0.65
C GLU A 4 -10.87 -10.62 -0.23
N GLN A 5 -10.99 -9.72 0.74
CA GLN A 5 -9.85 -8.99 1.28
C GLN A 5 -8.83 -9.91 1.93
N TYR A 6 -9.29 -10.96 2.62
CA TYR A 6 -8.41 -11.95 3.27
C TYR A 6 -7.65 -12.77 2.22
N HIS A 7 -8.28 -13.12 1.11
CA HIS A 7 -7.63 -13.78 -0.02
C HIS A 7 -6.49 -12.92 -0.59
N VAL A 8 -6.74 -11.63 -0.83
CA VAL A 8 -5.69 -10.69 -1.28
C VAL A 8 -4.59 -10.52 -0.23
N TYR A 9 -4.97 -10.33 1.04
CA TYR A 9 -4.05 -10.15 2.15
C TYR A 9 -3.07 -11.32 2.28
N THR A 10 -3.60 -12.55 2.32
CA THR A 10 -2.79 -13.76 2.44
C THR A 10 -1.97 -14.02 1.19
N GLY A 11 -2.52 -13.81 0.00
CA GLY A 11 -1.78 -13.95 -1.26
C GLY A 11 -0.53 -13.06 -1.32
N ILE A 12 -0.67 -11.79 -0.92
CA ILE A 12 0.45 -10.84 -0.89
C ILE A 12 1.49 -11.25 0.16
N LEU A 13 1.06 -11.57 1.40
CA LEU A 13 2.00 -11.94 2.46
C LEU A 13 2.74 -13.25 2.15
N ASN A 14 2.07 -14.25 1.57
CA ASN A 14 2.71 -15.50 1.19
C ASN A 14 3.76 -15.27 0.11
N ALA A 15 3.45 -14.48 -0.93
CA ALA A 15 4.44 -14.15 -1.96
C ALA A 15 5.69 -13.46 -1.38
N ILE A 16 5.51 -12.56 -0.40
CA ILE A 16 6.62 -11.88 0.28
C ILE A 16 7.43 -12.87 1.14
N SER A 17 6.77 -13.74 1.89
CA SER A 17 7.42 -14.76 2.73
C SER A 17 8.20 -15.77 1.90
N ASP A 18 7.67 -16.16 0.74
CA ASP A 18 8.31 -17.11 -0.18
C ASP A 18 9.44 -16.45 -1.02
N GLY A 19 9.68 -15.15 -0.86
CA GLY A 19 10.66 -14.41 -1.66
C GLY A 19 10.31 -14.31 -3.16
N ARG A 20 9.03 -14.50 -3.51
CA ARG A 20 8.57 -14.46 -4.90
C ARG A 20 8.40 -13.01 -5.37
N PRO A 21 8.86 -12.67 -6.59
CA PRO A 21 8.61 -11.34 -7.14
C PRO A 21 7.11 -11.10 -7.28
N LEU A 22 6.63 -9.96 -6.78
CA LEU A 22 5.21 -9.59 -6.80
C LEU A 22 5.01 -8.18 -7.36
N ARG A 23 4.21 -8.08 -8.40
CA ARG A 23 3.59 -6.83 -8.88
C ARG A 23 2.09 -7.07 -8.90
N ALA A 24 1.36 -6.35 -8.07
CA ALA A 24 -0.08 -6.56 -7.91
C ALA A 24 -0.84 -5.25 -8.04
N PHE A 25 -2.06 -5.32 -8.57
CA PHE A 25 -3.02 -4.23 -8.60
C PHE A 25 -4.29 -4.69 -7.87
N VAL A 26 -4.64 -4.00 -6.78
CA VAL A 26 -5.83 -4.31 -5.99
C VAL A 26 -6.93 -3.33 -6.35
N ASP A 27 -7.91 -3.80 -7.11
CA ASP A 27 -9.07 -3.02 -7.49
C ASP A 27 -10.32 -3.38 -6.66
N GLY A 28 -11.27 -2.47 -6.62
CA GLY A 28 -12.56 -2.64 -5.96
C GLY A 28 -13.35 -1.35 -6.00
N LYS A 29 -14.68 -1.46 -5.99
CA LYS A 29 -15.58 -0.30 -5.96
C LYS A 29 -15.31 0.63 -4.75
N ALA A 30 -15.78 1.87 -4.84
CA ALA A 30 -15.77 2.79 -3.71
C ALA A 30 -16.41 2.13 -2.47
N GLY A 31 -15.88 2.42 -1.28
CA GLY A 31 -16.39 1.85 -0.01
C GLY A 31 -16.01 0.40 0.27
N ARG A 32 -15.27 -0.31 -0.60
CA ARG A 32 -14.88 -1.72 -0.37
C ARG A 32 -13.66 -1.94 0.54
N GLY A 33 -13.21 -0.90 1.24
CA GLY A 33 -12.13 -1.03 2.23
C GLY A 33 -10.73 -1.30 1.65
N LYS A 34 -10.44 -0.86 0.41
CA LYS A 34 -9.10 -1.00 -0.20
C LYS A 34 -8.00 -0.39 0.69
N THR A 35 -8.23 0.84 1.17
CA THR A 35 -7.33 1.52 2.09
C THR A 35 -7.09 0.69 3.36
N PHE A 36 -8.16 0.14 3.96
CA PHE A 36 -8.06 -0.69 5.15
C PHE A 36 -7.21 -1.95 4.90
N LEU A 37 -7.42 -2.62 3.76
CA LEU A 37 -6.65 -3.80 3.36
C LEU A 37 -5.16 -3.46 3.18
N VAL A 38 -4.82 -2.41 2.42
CA VAL A 38 -3.43 -2.00 2.21
C VAL A 38 -2.78 -1.62 3.53
N HIS A 39 -3.50 -0.89 4.40
CA HIS A 39 -3.00 -0.50 5.73
C HIS A 39 -2.71 -1.73 6.60
N ALA A 40 -3.59 -2.74 6.60
CA ALA A 40 -3.36 -3.99 7.33
C ALA A 40 -2.08 -4.72 6.84
N ILE A 41 -1.85 -4.79 5.53
CA ILE A 41 -0.63 -5.39 4.96
C ILE A 41 0.61 -4.62 5.40
N CYS A 42 0.60 -3.28 5.28
CA CYS A 42 1.72 -2.44 5.70
C CYS A 42 2.05 -2.65 7.19
N ASN A 43 1.03 -2.69 8.05
CA ASN A 43 1.22 -2.85 9.48
C ASN A 43 1.77 -4.24 9.84
N LYS A 44 1.26 -5.30 9.20
CA LYS A 44 1.78 -6.65 9.41
C LYS A 44 3.26 -6.73 9.05
N LEU A 45 3.64 -6.25 7.87
CA LEU A 45 5.03 -6.28 7.42
C LEU A 45 5.95 -5.45 8.34
N ARG A 46 5.50 -4.28 8.79
CA ARG A 46 6.27 -3.46 9.74
C ARG A 46 6.41 -4.11 11.11
N SER A 47 5.37 -4.80 11.60
CA SER A 47 5.43 -5.56 12.86
C SER A 47 6.46 -6.69 12.83
N GLU A 48 6.80 -7.18 11.63
CA GLU A 48 7.86 -8.17 11.39
C GLU A 48 9.24 -7.52 11.18
N GLY A 49 9.37 -6.21 11.39
CA GLY A 49 10.62 -5.48 11.19
C GLY A 49 10.97 -5.23 9.72
N ARG A 50 10.06 -5.50 8.78
CA ARG A 50 10.30 -5.25 7.34
C ARG A 50 10.14 -3.77 7.00
N VAL A 51 10.95 -3.31 6.05
CA VAL A 51 10.85 -1.95 5.51
C VAL A 51 9.68 -1.86 4.55
N VAL A 52 8.77 -0.90 4.79
CA VAL A 52 7.60 -0.64 3.94
C VAL A 52 7.56 0.84 3.58
N LEU A 53 7.73 1.13 2.29
CA LEU A 53 7.60 2.46 1.69
C LEU A 53 6.15 2.68 1.22
N ALA A 54 5.29 3.16 2.11
CA ALA A 54 3.91 3.50 1.77
C ALA A 54 3.85 4.85 1.04
N THR A 55 3.39 4.84 -0.21
CA THR A 55 3.23 6.05 -1.02
C THR A 55 1.82 6.19 -1.54
N ALA A 56 1.36 7.44 -1.70
CA ALA A 56 0.10 7.75 -2.35
C ALA A 56 0.28 8.86 -3.40
N THR A 57 -0.72 9.08 -4.24
CA THR A 57 -0.69 10.17 -5.23
C THR A 57 -0.97 11.53 -4.59
N SER A 58 -1.91 11.60 -3.65
CA SER A 58 -2.25 12.81 -2.88
C SER A 58 -1.67 12.79 -1.47
N GLY A 59 -1.45 13.99 -0.90
CA GLY A 59 -0.96 14.14 0.48
C GLY A 59 -1.94 13.57 1.50
N PHE A 60 -3.24 13.83 1.33
CA PHE A 60 -4.28 13.33 2.23
C PHE A 60 -4.35 11.80 2.26
N ALA A 61 -4.22 11.15 1.10
CA ALA A 61 -4.17 9.68 1.05
C ALA A 61 -2.89 9.12 1.68
N ALA A 62 -1.76 9.83 1.58
CA ALA A 62 -0.51 9.41 2.20
C ALA A 62 -0.58 9.43 3.74
N GLN A 63 -1.30 10.39 4.32
CA GLN A 63 -1.49 10.52 5.77
C GLN A 63 -2.22 9.33 6.42
N LEU A 64 -2.93 8.52 5.62
CA LEU A 64 -3.60 7.30 6.09
C LEU A 64 -2.62 6.18 6.45
N TYR A 65 -1.34 6.33 6.12
CA TYR A 65 -0.29 5.35 6.41
C TYR A 65 0.77 5.97 7.31
N PRO A 66 1.19 5.30 8.40
CA PRO A 66 2.26 5.83 9.26
C PRO A 66 3.54 6.08 8.45
N GLY A 67 4.09 7.29 8.54
CA GLY A 67 5.25 7.71 7.74
C GLY A 67 5.01 7.77 6.23
N GLY A 68 3.76 7.70 5.77
CA GLY A 68 3.39 7.77 4.37
C GLY A 68 3.72 9.12 3.76
N LYS A 69 4.16 9.10 2.50
CA LYS A 69 4.51 10.30 1.73
C LYS A 69 3.89 10.24 0.33
N THR A 70 3.83 11.37 -0.35
CA THR A 70 3.41 11.34 -1.76
C THR A 70 4.48 10.62 -2.60
N THR A 71 4.08 9.94 -3.66
CA THR A 71 4.99 9.28 -4.61
C THR A 71 6.04 10.28 -5.12
N HIS A 72 5.60 11.50 -5.44
CA HIS A 72 6.47 12.60 -5.85
C HIS A 72 7.56 12.93 -4.81
N SER A 73 7.20 13.09 -3.54
CA SER A 73 8.17 13.40 -2.49
C SER A 73 9.08 12.22 -2.12
N THR A 74 8.56 10.98 -2.16
CA THR A 74 9.37 9.78 -1.89
C THR A 74 10.42 9.54 -2.95
N PHE A 75 10.05 9.65 -4.22
CA PHE A 75 10.93 9.35 -5.35
C PHE A 75 11.57 10.57 -5.98
N LYS A 76 11.37 11.77 -5.39
CA LYS A 76 11.86 13.06 -5.88
C LYS A 76 11.48 13.32 -7.34
N VAL A 77 10.26 12.93 -7.72
CA VAL A 77 9.71 13.20 -9.05
C VAL A 77 9.17 14.63 -9.05
N SER A 78 9.75 15.49 -9.87
CA SER A 78 9.28 16.85 -10.06
C SER A 78 7.87 16.82 -10.65
N VAL A 79 6.93 17.48 -9.97
CA VAL A 79 5.60 17.76 -10.51
C VAL A 79 5.68 19.16 -11.09
N HIS A 80 5.77 19.26 -12.42
CA HIS A 80 5.57 20.55 -13.05
C HIS A 80 4.08 20.88 -12.91
N ALA A 81 3.77 22.01 -12.27
CA ALA A 81 2.45 22.57 -12.39
C ALA A 81 2.26 22.93 -13.87
N VAL A 82 1.31 22.28 -14.52
CA VAL A 82 0.79 22.80 -15.78
C VAL A 82 -0.11 23.95 -15.36
N GLU A 83 0.34 25.18 -15.60
CA GLU A 83 -0.52 26.37 -15.54
C GLU A 83 -1.62 26.32 -16.60
#